data_AF-A0A7C1CCT7-F1
#
_entry.id   AF-A0A7C1CCT7-F1
#
_cell.length_a   1.000
_cell.length_b   1.000
_cell.length_c   1.000
_cell.angle_alpha   90.00
_cell.angle_beta   90.00
_cell.angle_gamma   90.00
#
_symmetry.space_group_name_H-M   'P 1'
#
loop_
_entity.id
_entity.type
_entity.pdbx_description
1 polymer ?
#
loop_
_entity_poly.entity_id
_entity_poly.type
_entity_poly.pdbx_seq_one_letter_code
_entity_poly.pdbx_strand_id
1 'polypeptide(L)'
;MMDATFIFLMGFILIILGVLLSFIATVIMFFSRFRDRKAKVIRGGGLIMIGPIPIIFGTDKETMKILILLSITLMVMALIFILVLNWASLG
;
A
#
# COMPACT_ATOMS: atom_id res chain seq x y z
N MET A 1 -10.24 19.92 -36.96
CA MET A 1 -10.11 18.44 -36.94
C MET A 1 -9.63 18.08 -35.55
N MET A 2 -10.02 16.94 -34.98
CA MET A 2 -9.48 16.53 -33.67
C MET A 2 -8.06 16.03 -33.89
N ASP A 3 -7.10 16.91 -33.68
CA ASP A 3 -5.70 16.60 -33.91
C ASP A 3 -5.16 15.77 -32.74
N ALA A 4 -4.23 14.85 -33.01
CA ALA A 4 -3.65 13.96 -32.00
C ALA A 4 -3.07 14.74 -30.80
N THR A 5 -2.54 15.94 -31.06
CA THR A 5 -2.05 16.89 -30.05
C THR A 5 -3.14 17.32 -29.07
N PHE A 6 -4.37 17.52 -29.53
CA PHE A 6 -5.49 17.95 -28.69
C PHE A 6 -5.94 16.84 -27.74
N ILE A 7 -5.99 15.60 -28.23
CA ILE A 7 -6.31 14.41 -27.42
C ILE A 7 -5.22 14.16 -26.37
N PHE A 8 -3.95 14.29 -26.76
CA PHE A 8 -2.83 14.15 -25.85
C PHE A 8 -2.87 15.20 -24.72
N LEU A 9 -3.12 16.47 -25.07
CA LEU A 9 -3.20 17.56 -24.10
C LEU A 9 -4.36 17.36 -23.10
N MET A 10 -5.54 16.95 -23.58
CA MET A 10 -6.66 16.64 -22.70
C MET A 10 -6.36 15.46 -21.77
N GLY A 11 -5.75 14.39 -22.27
CA GLY A 11 -5.33 13.25 -21.46
C GLY A 11 -4.33 13.66 -20.37
N PHE A 12 -3.35 14.48 -20.73
CA PHE A 12 -2.35 14.98 -19.80
C PHE A 12 -2.95 15.86 -18.70
N ILE A 13 -3.87 16.78 -19.05
CA ILE A 13 -4.60 17.60 -18.09
C ILE A 13 -5.42 16.74 -17.12
N LEU A 14 -6.09 15.69 -17.63
CA LEU A 14 -6.89 14.80 -16.82
C LEU A 14 -6.04 14.01 -15.81
N ILE A 15 -4.86 13.53 -16.23
CA ILE A 15 -3.91 12.84 -15.34
C ILE A 15 -3.44 13.79 -14.24
N ILE A 16 -3.01 15.01 -14.59
CA ILE A 16 -2.56 16.00 -13.60
C ILE A 16 -3.67 16.31 -12.61
N LEU A 17 -4.89 16.54 -13.09
CA LEU A 17 -6.05 16.78 -12.22
C LEU A 17 -6.32 15.60 -11.29
N GLY A 18 -6.28 14.38 -11.79
CA GLY A 18 -6.47 13.16 -10.99
C GLY A 18 -5.44 13.05 -9.86
N VAL A 19 -4.16 13.27 -10.19
CA VAL A 19 -3.08 13.27 -9.19
C VAL A 19 -3.30 14.37 -8.15
N LEU A 20 -3.62 15.59 -8.57
CA LEU A 20 -3.86 16.72 -7.67
C LEU A 20 -5.02 16.42 -6.69
N LEU A 21 -6.14 15.90 -7.20
CA LEU A 21 -7.31 15.54 -6.41
C LEU A 21 -7.00 14.43 -5.39
N SER A 22 -6.25 13.40 -5.80
CA SER A 22 -5.83 12.33 -4.89
C SER A 22 -4.95 12.85 -3.74
N PHE A 23 -4.07 13.82 -4.04
CA PHE A 23 -3.21 14.44 -3.06
C PHE A 23 -4.02 15.28 -2.06
N ILE A 24 -4.92 16.14 -2.56
CA ILE A 24 -5.81 16.95 -1.72
C ILE A 24 -6.66 16.06 -0.81
N ALA A 25 -7.27 15.00 -1.36
CA ALA A 25 -8.09 14.08 -0.58
C ALA A 25 -7.29 13.39 0.54
N THR A 26 -6.07 12.96 0.25
CA THR A 26 -5.18 12.32 1.24
C THR A 26 -4.81 13.31 2.35
N VAL A 27 -4.49 14.55 2.00
CA VAL A 27 -4.17 15.62 2.95
C VAL A 27 -5.36 15.93 3.85
N ILE A 28 -6.56 16.12 3.29
CA ILE A 28 -7.78 16.35 4.07
C ILE A 28 -8.06 15.17 5.00
N MET A 29 -7.95 13.93 4.53
CA MET A 29 -8.18 12.74 5.36
C MET A 29 -7.16 12.63 6.50
N PHE A 30 -5.90 13.00 6.25
CA PHE A 30 -4.85 13.03 7.27
C PHE A 30 -5.16 14.06 8.36
N PHE A 31 -5.57 15.28 7.98
CA PHE A 31 -5.92 16.34 8.93
C PHE A 31 -7.24 16.07 9.68
N SER A 32 -8.24 15.49 9.01
CA SER A 32 -9.52 15.14 9.64
C SER A 32 -9.37 14.08 10.73
N ARG A 33 -8.39 13.17 10.63
CA ARG A 33 -8.09 12.19 11.69
C ARG A 33 -7.58 12.81 12.99
N PHE A 34 -7.10 14.07 12.99
CA PHE A 34 -6.66 14.76 14.21
C PHE A 34 -7.79 15.37 15.03
N ARG A 35 -9.00 15.56 14.45
CA ARG A 35 -10.11 16.24 15.13
C ARG A 35 -10.91 15.30 16.05
N ASP A 36 -10.95 14.01 15.77
CA ASP A 36 -11.60 12.99 16.60
C ASP A 36 -10.71 12.52 17.76
N ARG A 37 -10.36 13.45 18.66
CA ARG A 37 -9.61 13.17 19.90
C ARG A 37 -10.53 12.84 21.07
N LYS A 38 -11.52 11.96 20.87
CA LYS A 38 -11.88 11.04 21.97
C LYS A 38 -10.83 9.97 21.92
N ALA A 39 -10.10 9.78 23.03
CA ALA A 39 -8.99 8.86 23.20
C ALA A 39 -9.34 7.41 22.80
N LYS A 40 -9.41 7.16 21.50
CA LYS A 40 -9.45 5.82 20.94
C LYS A 40 -8.01 5.37 21.00
N VAL A 41 -7.70 4.55 22.01
CA VAL A 41 -6.44 3.79 22.07
C VAL A 41 -6.15 3.34 20.65
N ILE A 42 -5.07 3.85 20.08
CA ILE A 42 -4.75 3.64 18.67
C ILE A 42 -4.49 2.14 18.55
N ARG A 43 -5.52 1.40 18.11
CA ARG A 43 -5.45 -0.03 17.80
C ARG A 43 -4.71 -0.16 16.48
N GLY A 44 -3.40 0.01 16.56
CA GLY A 44 -2.47 -0.02 15.45
C GLY A 44 -1.54 -1.21 15.58
N GLY A 45 -1.05 -1.68 14.46
CA GLY A 45 0.01 -2.65 14.39
C GLY A 45 0.87 -2.38 13.17
N GLY A 46 2.14 -2.76 13.25
CA GLY A 46 3.09 -2.68 12.16
C GLY A 46 3.63 -4.07 11.83
N LEU A 47 3.97 -4.25 10.56
CA LEU A 47 4.73 -5.39 10.07
C LEU A 47 6.03 -4.85 9.48
N ILE A 48 7.17 -5.31 9.98
CA ILE A 48 8.50 -5.01 9.44
C ILE A 48 9.07 -6.31 8.89
N MET A 49 9.39 -6.35 7.60
CA MET A 49 10.06 -7.49 6.97
C MET A 49 11.57 -7.27 7.01
N ILE A 50 12.31 -7.98 7.86
CA ILE A 50 13.78 -7.99 7.85
C ILE A 50 14.23 -9.21 7.06
N GLY A 51 14.45 -9.03 5.76
CA GLY A 51 14.62 -10.16 4.84
C GLY A 51 13.38 -11.07 4.82
N PRO A 52 13.52 -12.38 4.62
CA PRO A 52 12.41 -13.34 4.69
C PRO A 52 12.04 -13.65 6.15
N ILE A 53 12.09 -12.68 7.07
CA ILE A 53 11.62 -12.86 8.45
C ILE A 53 10.69 -11.69 8.80
N PRO A 54 9.36 -11.92 8.89
CA PRO A 54 8.38 -10.92 9.31
C PRO A 54 8.46 -10.68 10.82
N ILE A 55 8.51 -9.41 11.22
CA ILE A 55 8.39 -8.97 12.61
C ILE A 55 7.08 -8.19 12.76
N ILE A 56 6.17 -8.71 13.58
CA ILE A 56 4.82 -8.18 13.74
C ILE A 56 4.70 -7.52 15.12
N PHE A 57 4.27 -6.27 15.13
CA PHE A 57 3.93 -5.52 16.32
C PHE A 57 2.46 -5.15 16.26
N GLY A 58 1.71 -5.36 17.33
CA GLY A 58 0.29 -5.02 17.36
C GLY A 58 -0.17 -4.72 18.76
N THR A 59 -0.99 -3.67 18.91
CA THR A 59 -1.62 -3.33 20.19
C THR A 59 -2.95 -4.04 20.42
N ASP A 60 -3.48 -4.73 19.39
CA ASP A 60 -4.75 -5.45 19.43
C ASP A 60 -4.63 -6.84 18.78
N LYS A 61 -5.30 -7.85 19.35
CA LYS A 61 -5.28 -9.24 18.88
C LYS A 61 -5.88 -9.40 17.48
N GLU A 62 -6.92 -8.63 17.13
CA GLU A 62 -7.54 -8.68 15.81
C GLU A 62 -6.58 -8.13 14.75
N THR A 63 -5.96 -6.97 15.02
CA THR A 63 -4.95 -6.38 14.14
C THR A 63 -3.75 -7.32 13.98
N MET A 64 -3.31 -7.95 15.08
CA MET A 64 -2.21 -8.90 15.03
C MET A 64 -2.56 -10.14 14.19
N LYS A 65 -3.78 -10.67 14.29
CA LYS A 65 -4.24 -11.82 13.50
C LYS A 65 -4.23 -11.52 11.99
N ILE A 66 -4.72 -10.33 11.61
CA ILE A 66 -4.70 -9.87 10.22
C ILE A 66 -3.27 -9.71 9.73
N LEU A 67 -2.40 -9.09 10.52
CA LEU A 67 -1.00 -8.89 10.17
C LEU A 67 -0.26 -10.22 10.02
N ILE A 68 -0.45 -11.18 10.92
CA ILE A 68 0.12 -12.53 10.81
C ILE A 68 -0.30 -13.21 9.51
N LEU A 69 -1.60 -13.21 9.19
CA LEU A 69 -2.10 -13.83 7.97
C LEU A 69 -1.50 -13.17 6.72
N LEU A 70 -1.42 -11.84 6.73
CA LEU A 70 -0.83 -11.05 5.65
C LEU A 70 0.67 -11.37 5.50
N SER A 71 1.43 -11.36 6.60
CA SER A 71 2.87 -11.68 6.61
C SER A 71 3.17 -13.06 6.06
N ILE A 72 2.41 -14.08 6.47
CA ILE A 72 2.58 -15.46 6.00
C ILE A 72 2.25 -15.54 4.51
N THR A 73 1.16 -14.91 4.07
CA THR A 73 0.77 -14.88 2.66
C THR A 73 1.87 -14.27 1.79
N LEU A 74 2.39 -13.09 2.20
CA LEU A 74 3.49 -12.43 1.47
C LEU A 74 4.77 -13.26 1.51
N MET A 75 5.09 -13.90 2.64
CA MET A 75 6.25 -14.78 2.76
C MET A 75 6.20 -15.91 1.75
N VAL A 76 5.07 -16.62 1.72
CA VAL A 76 4.88 -17.77 0.83
C VAL A 76 4.96 -17.32 -0.63
N MET A 77 4.33 -16.19 -0.98
CA MET A 77 4.46 -15.61 -2.32
C MET A 77 5.92 -15.28 -2.67
N ALA A 78 6.67 -14.67 -1.76
CA ALA A 78 8.07 -14.31 -1.99
C ALA A 78 8.96 -15.56 -2.15
N LEU A 79 8.75 -16.59 -1.33
CA LEU A 79 9.49 -17.85 -1.42
C LEU A 79 9.21 -18.58 -2.73
N ILE A 80 7.95 -18.65 -3.15
CA ILE A 80 7.57 -19.23 -4.44
C ILE A 80 8.21 -18.43 -5.58
N PHE A 81 8.18 -17.11 -5.52
CA PHE A 81 8.79 -16.25 -6.54
C PHE A 81 10.30 -16.49 -6.65
N ILE A 82 11.02 -16.55 -5.52
CA ILE A 82 12.46 -16.85 -5.49
C ILE A 82 12.73 -18.26 -6.03
N LEU A 83 11.92 -19.24 -5.65
CA LEU A 83 12.07 -20.62 -6.12
C LEU A 83 11.87 -20.71 -7.63
N VAL A 84 10.79 -20.15 -8.17
CA VAL A 84 10.49 -20.15 -9.61
C VAL A 84 11.60 -19.41 -10.37
N LEU A 85 12.05 -18.26 -9.87
CA LEU A 85 13.12 -17.49 -10.50
C LEU A 85 14.44 -18.27 -10.55
N ASN A 86 14.79 -18.98 -9.48
CA ASN A 86 16.01 -19.80 -9.45
C ASN A 86 15.93 -20.97 -10.44
N TRP A 87 14.79 -21.65 -10.52
CA TRP A 87 14.58 -22.72 -11.51
C TRP A 87 14.62 -22.19 -12.94
N ALA A 88 14.04 -21.02 -13.21
CA ALA A 88 14.09 -20.37 -14.52
C ALA A 88 15.50 -19.87 -14.90
N SER A 89 16.36 -19.58 -13.92
CA SER A 89 17.75 -19.17 -14.16
C SER A 89 18.69 -20.33 -14.48
N LEU A 90 18.28 -21.58 -14.20
CA LEU A 90 19.10 -22.77 -14.38
C LEU A 90 18.82 -23.51 -15.70
N GLY A 91 17.83 -23.05 -16.48
CA GLY A 91 17.53 -23.52 -17.84
C GLY A 91 17.90 -22.49 -18.89
#